data_AF-A0AAV0QJ05-F1
#
_entry.id   AF-A0AAV0QJ05-F1
#
_cell.length_a   1.000
_cell.length_b   1.000
_cell.length_c   1.000
_cell.angle_alpha   90.00
_cell.angle_beta   90.00
_cell.angle_gamma   90.00
#
_symmetry.space_group_name_H-M   'P 1'
#
loop_
_entity.id
_entity.type
_entity.pdbx_description
1 polymer ?
#
loop_
_entity_poly.entity_id
_entity_poly.type
_entity_poly.pdbx_seq_one_letter_code
_entity_poly.pdbx_strand_id
1 'polypeptide(L)' 'MGKDGAEEVKEFPQYFAFSLENRIKPRHVEVVEQGLDLSLAVMLKSTDVQFKFLLSEAQAQAQAQTVAESVL' A
#
# COMPACT_ATOMS: atom_id res chain seq x y z
N MET A 1 -11.43 0.16 -0.35
CA MET A 1 -11.38 1.32 0.57
C MET A 1 -12.47 1.16 1.62
N GLY A 2 -12.17 0.57 2.78
CA GLY A 2 -13.17 0.28 3.83
C GLY A 2 -12.56 0.22 5.23
N LYS A 3 -11.42 0.88 5.42
CA LYS A 3 -10.75 0.98 6.72
C LYS A 3 -11.06 2.39 7.22
N ASP A 4 -11.74 2.51 8.35
CA ASP A 4 -11.99 3.81 8.96
C ASP A 4 -10.62 4.46 9.22
N GLY A 5 -10.35 5.61 8.58
CA GLY A 5 -9.04 6.27 8.73
C GLY A 5 -8.68 6.58 10.18
N ALA A 6 -9.69 6.72 11.06
CA ALA A 6 -9.49 6.86 12.49
C ALA A 6 -8.93 5.59 13.15
N GLU A 7 -9.35 4.40 12.74
CA GLU A 7 -8.83 3.13 13.26
C GLU A 7 -7.39 2.89 12.76
N GLU A 8 -7.12 3.17 11.49
CA GLU A 8 -5.77 3.01 10.94
C GLU A 8 -4.74 3.94 11.62
N VAL A 9 -5.15 5.15 12.00
CA VAL A 9 -4.33 6.09 12.77
C VAL A 9 -4.12 5.60 14.21
N LYS A 10 -5.11 4.94 14.83
CA LYS A 10 -4.93 4.33 16.17
C LYS A 10 -3.95 3.17 16.14
N GLU A 11 -4.02 2.33 15.11
CA GLU A 11 -3.12 1.17 14.94
C GLU A 11 -1.70 1.59 14.54
N PHE A 12 -1.56 2.71 13.86
CA PHE A 12 -0.26 3.23 13.43
C PHE A 12 -0.16 4.76 13.61
N PRO A 13 -0.02 5.23 14.87
CA PRO A 13 0.14 6.65 15.15
C PRO A 13 1.44 7.23 14.59
N GLN A 14 2.41 6.39 14.20
CA GLN A 14 3.66 6.82 13.59
C GLN A 14 3.46 7.55 12.26
N TYR A 15 2.27 7.55 11.64
CA TYR A 15 1.98 8.37 10.46
C TYR A 15 2.38 9.83 10.66
N PHE A 16 2.15 10.39 11.85
CA PHE A 16 2.47 11.80 12.12
C PHE A 16 3.97 12.10 12.12
N ALA A 17 4.83 11.09 12.20
CA ALA A 17 6.28 11.24 12.08
C ALA A 17 6.76 11.30 10.62
N PHE A 18 5.92 10.93 9.65
CA PHE A 18 6.28 10.95 8.23
C PHE A 18 5.76 12.21 7.54
N SER A 19 6.52 12.71 6.56
CA SER A 19 6.09 13.86 5.76
C SER A 19 4.90 13.49 4.86
N LEU A 20 3.82 14.25 4.95
CA LEU A 20 2.65 14.06 4.11
C LEU A 20 3.00 14.21 2.61
N GLU A 21 3.66 15.30 2.24
CA GLU A 21 4.01 15.60 0.85
C GLU A 21 5.17 14.75 0.33
N ASN A 22 6.20 14.50 1.14
CA ASN A 22 7.42 13.86 0.65
C ASN A 22 7.44 12.33 0.82
N ARG A 23 6.52 11.75 1.60
CA ARG A 23 6.51 10.31 1.90
C ARG A 23 5.14 9.67 1.72
N ILE A 24 4.11 10.19 2.39
CA ILE A 24 2.80 9.55 2.46
C ILE A 24 2.07 9.62 1.12
N LYS A 25 1.83 10.85 0.61
CA LYS A 25 1.14 11.09 -0.66
C LYS A 25 1.78 10.35 -1.85
N PRO A 26 3.10 10.48 -2.12
CA PRO A 26 3.69 9.85 -3.30
C PRO A 26 3.56 8.33 -3.28
N ARG A 27 3.70 7.68 -2.12
CA ARG A 27 3.54 6.22 -2.00
C ARG A 27 2.09 5.79 -2.15
N HIS A 28 1.15 6.52 -1.55
CA HIS A 28 -0.27 6.21 -1.66
C HIS A 28 -0.77 6.34 -3.11
N VAL A 29 -0.38 7.41 -3.81
CA VAL A 29 -0.72 7.60 -5.23
C VAL A 29 -0.20 6.42 -6.06
N GLU A 30 1.06 6.03 -5.89
CA GLU A 30 1.65 4.92 -6.65
C GLU A 30 0.94 3.59 -6.42
N VAL A 31 0.50 3.29 -5.19
CA VAL A 31 -0.29 2.09 -4.88
C VAL A 31 -1.66 2.13 -5.54
N VAL A 32 -2.35 3.27 -5.47
CA VAL A 32 -3.69 3.43 -6.06
C VAL A 32 -3.65 3.38 -7.58
N GLU A 33 -2.65 4.00 -8.22
CA GLU A 33 -2.46 3.96 -9.68
C GLU A 33 -2.21 2.53 -10.20
N GLN A 34 -1.60 1.68 -9.38
CA GLN A 34 -1.40 0.26 -9.70
C GLN A 34 -2.60 -0.62 -9.36
N GLY A 35 -3.69 -0.06 -8.83
CA GLY A 35 -4.88 -0.81 -8.41
C GLY A 35 -4.66 -1.74 -7.22
N LEU A 36 -3.62 -1.47 -6.42
CA LEU A 36 -3.26 -2.30 -5.26
C LEU A 36 -3.95 -1.77 -3.98
N ASP A 37 -4.22 -2.67 -3.02
CA ASP A 37 -4.67 -2.30 -1.67
C ASP A 37 -3.58 -2.63 -0.64
N LEU A 38 -2.67 -1.68 -0.42
CA LEU A 38 -1.66 -1.77 0.65
C LEU A 38 -2.03 -0.81 1.79
N SER A 39 -1.90 -1.27 3.03
CA SER A 39 -2.10 -0.39 4.19
C SER A 39 -0.99 0.65 4.31
N LEU A 40 -1.30 1.82 4.86
CA LEU A 40 -0.32 2.88 5.05
C LEU A 40 0.84 2.41 5.95
N ALA A 41 0.58 1.53 6.92
CA ALA A 41 1.60 0.96 7.79
C ALA A 41 2.64 0.13 7.01
N VAL A 42 2.19 -0.70 6.07
CA VAL A 42 3.08 -1.48 5.19
C VAL A 42 3.88 -0.55 4.28
N MET A 43 3.20 0.45 3.71
CA MET A 43 3.84 1.44 2.84
C MET A 43 4.88 2.29 3.57
N LEU A 44 4.72 2.61 4.85
CA LEU A 44 5.56 3.62 5.51
C LEU A 44 6.67 3.03 6.39
N LYS A 45 6.52 1.78 6.86
CA LYS A 45 7.58 1.04 7.58
C LYS A 45 8.76 0.64 6.68
N SER A 46 8.55 0.58 5.36
CA SER A 46 9.55 0.13 4.40
C SER A 46 10.48 1.26 3.94
N THR A 47 11.73 0.92 3.62
CA THR A 47 12.65 1.81 2.89
C THR A 47 12.15 2.04 1.46
N ASP A 48 12.77 2.94 0.69
CA ASP A 48 12.41 3.13 -0.72
C ASP A 48 12.64 1.89 -1.57
N VAL A 49 13.76 1.19 -1.35
CA VAL A 49 14.05 -0.07 -2.04
C VAL A 49 13.03 -1.14 -1.69
N GLN A 50 12.73 -1.31 -0.40
CA GLN A 50 11.74 -2.29 0.06
C GLN A 50 10.34 -1.97 -0.46
N PHE A 51 9.96 -0.70 -0.51
CA PHE A 51 8.67 -0.28 -1.04
C PHE A 51 8.50 -0.67 -2.52
N LYS A 52 9.54 -0.46 -3.36
CA LYS A 52 9.49 -0.89 -4.76
C LYS A 52 9.38 -2.41 -4.92
N PHE A 53 10.07 -3.16 -4.05
CA PHE A 53 9.94 -4.62 -4.04
C PHE A 53 8.51 -5.06 -3.66
N LEU A 54 7.93 -4.45 -2.62
CA LEU A 54 6.55 -4.71 -2.20
C LEU A 54 5.53 -4.43 -3.30
N LEU A 55 5.70 -3.34 -4.07
CA LEU A 55 4.84 -3.05 -5.22
C LEU A 55 4.92 -4.17 -6.27
N SER A 56 6.13 -4.58 -6.65
CA SER A 56 6.32 -5.67 -7.62
C SER A 56 5.70 -6.97 -7.15
N GLU A 57 5.86 -7.33 -5.88
CA GLU A 57 5.27 -8.56 -5.32
C GLU A 57 3.74 -8.49 -5.30
N ALA A 58 3.18 -7.37 -4.85
CA ALA A 58 1.74 -7.16 -4.78
C ALA A 58 1.10 -7.19 -6.18
N GLN A 59 1.76 -6.61 -7.20
CA GLN A 59 1.31 -6.71 -8.60
C GLN A 59 1.30 -8.16 -9.10
N ALA A 60 2.36 -8.92 -8.82
CA ALA A 60 2.43 -10.33 -9.22
C ALA A 60 1.31 -11.17 -8.56
N GLN A 61 1.01 -10.90 -7.28
CA GLN A 61 -0.07 -11.57 -6.55
C GLN A 61 -1.45 -11.20 -7.09
N ALA A 62 -1.71 -9.93 -7.37
CA ALA A 62 -2.98 -9.47 -7.92
C ALA A 62 -3.25 -10.08 -9.31
N GLN A 63 -2.20 -10.19 -10.15
CA GLN A 63 -2.30 -10.85 -11.47
C GLN A 63 -2.56 -12.35 -11.34
N ALA A 64 -1.89 -13.03 -10.41
CA ALA A 64 -2.09 -14.45 -10.14
C ALA A 64 -3.51 -14.78 -9.66
N GLN A 65 -4.15 -13.88 -8.90
CA GLN A 65 -5.54 -14.03 -8.47
C GLN A 65 -6.53 -13.81 -9.62
N THR A 66 -6.26 -12.82 -10.48
CA THR A 66 -7.13 -12.52 -11.64
C THR A 66 -7.20 -13.68 -12.63
N VAL A 67 -6.09 -14.41 -12.86
CA VAL A 67 -6.09 -15.61 -13.74
C VAL A 67 -6.76 -16.82 -13.10
N ALA A 68 -6.82 -16.92 -11.78
CA ALA A 68 -7.49 -18.03 -11.10
C ALA A 68 -9.02 -17.91 -11.16
N GLU A 69 -9.55 -16.68 -11.08
CA GLU A 69 -11.00 -16.42 -11.16
C GLU A 69 -11.57 -16.49 -12.58
N SER A 70 -10.73 -16.39 -13.61
CA SER A 70 -11.16 -16.47 -15.02
C SER A 70 -11.07 -17.87 -15.64
N VAL A 71 -10.64 -18.87 -14.85
CA VAL A 71 -10.56 -20.30 -15.24
C VAL A 71 -11.63 -21.15 -14.51
N LEU A 72 -12.49 -20.52 -13.70
CA LEU A 72 -13.73 -21.09 -13.16
C LEU A 72 -14.94 -20.54 -13.91
#